data_AF-A0A2E5SL47-F1
#
_entry.id   AF-A0A2E5SL47-F1
#
_cell.length_a   1.000
_cell.length_b   1.000
_cell.length_c   1.000
_cell.angle_alpha   90.00
_cell.angle_beta   90.00
_cell.angle_gamma   90.00
#
_symmetry.space_group_name_H-M   'P 1'
#
loop_
_entity.id
_entity.type
_entity.pdbx_description
1 polymer ?
#
loop_
_entity_poly.entity_id
_entity_poly.type
_entity_poly.pdbx_seq_one_letter_code
_entity_poly.pdbx_strand_id
1 'polypeptide(L)'
;MKKKASKYYIENQEQIEARRREYVLKNREKVNLIKKRAYDKKPEKYEEIRREWARKNKEKVRASRKRWRSLNAEKLRQIDSIRRSRKTKRKPAWFGELDNFVIAEAYSLAKEREAASGLPYEVDHLVPLISEKASGLHVAGNIQVIPAKLNRIKGNRLIMTTPLEWLKYCQIGTQVVRGAA
;
A
#
# COMPACT_ATOMS: atom_id res chain seq x y z
N MET A 1 32.23 14.21 18.67
CA MET A 1 33.65 13.84 18.46
C MET A 1 33.73 12.54 17.66
N LYS A 2 34.22 12.57 16.41
CA LYS A 2 34.46 11.33 15.64
C LYS A 2 35.74 10.68 16.18
N LYS A 3 35.67 9.40 16.63
CA LYS A 3 36.86 8.66 17.11
C LYS A 3 37.89 8.58 15.97
N LYS A 4 39.15 8.92 16.25
CA LYS A 4 40.27 8.80 15.31
C LYS A 4 40.40 7.32 14.91
N ALA A 5 40.36 7.01 13.62
CA ALA A 5 40.61 5.65 13.15
C ALA A 5 42.04 5.25 13.50
N SER A 6 42.24 4.04 14.01
CA SER A 6 43.58 3.53 14.34
C SER A 6 44.47 3.55 13.09
N LYS A 7 45.74 3.91 13.25
CA LYS A 7 46.76 3.90 12.18
C LYS A 7 46.73 2.59 11.38
N TYR A 8 46.60 1.46 12.08
CA TYR A 8 46.44 0.13 11.50
C TYR A 8 45.26 0.02 10.53
N TYR A 9 44.10 0.59 10.87
CA TYR A 9 42.91 0.53 10.01
C TYR A 9 43.08 1.34 8.74
N ILE A 10 43.73 2.51 8.82
CA ILE A 10 43.99 3.37 7.67
C ILE A 10 44.95 2.67 6.71
N GLU A 11 46.05 2.12 7.23
CA GLU A 11 47.08 1.44 6.43
C GLU A 11 46.59 0.12 5.82
N ASN A 12 45.62 -0.56 6.44
CA ASN A 12 45.11 -1.87 5.99
C ASN A 12 43.67 -1.82 5.48
N GLN A 13 43.14 -0.63 5.19
CA GLN A 13 41.72 -0.44 4.92
C GLN A 13 41.22 -1.33 3.78
N GLU A 14 41.94 -1.33 2.67
CA GLU A 14 41.56 -2.07 1.47
C GLU A 14 41.55 -3.59 1.70
N GLN A 15 42.57 -4.11 2.37
CA GLN A 15 42.65 -5.54 2.69
C GLN A 15 41.56 -5.97 3.68
N ILE A 16 41.25 -5.14 4.67
CA ILE A 16 40.17 -5.38 5.63
C ILE A 16 38.82 -5.40 4.91
N GLU A 17 38.59 -4.45 3.99
CA GLU A 17 37.36 -4.41 3.20
C GLU A 17 37.24 -5.60 2.24
N ALA A 18 38.31 -5.99 1.56
CA ALA A 18 38.33 -7.15 0.68
C ALA A 18 37.96 -8.43 1.44
N ARG A 19 38.59 -8.68 2.60
CA ARG A 19 38.26 -9.82 3.47
C ARG A 19 36.81 -9.79 3.94
N ARG A 20 36.28 -8.61 4.29
CA ARG A 20 34.86 -8.47 4.66
C ARG A 20 33.93 -8.79 3.49
N ARG A 21 34.23 -8.31 2.29
CA ARG A 21 33.44 -8.60 1.08
C ARG A 21 33.44 -10.10 0.79
N GLU A 22 34.60 -10.73 0.83
CA GLU A 22 34.75 -12.16 0.61
C GLU A 22 33.97 -12.99 1.66
N TYR A 23 34.08 -12.62 2.93
CA TYR A 23 33.30 -13.26 4.00
C TYR A 23 31.79 -13.15 3.76
N VAL A 24 31.31 -11.95 3.41
CA VAL A 24 29.88 -11.72 3.13
C VAL A 24 29.42 -12.51 1.91
N LEU A 25 30.26 -12.62 0.88
CA LEU A 25 29.93 -13.40 -0.32
C LEU A 25 29.80 -14.89 0.02
N LYS A 26 30.80 -15.45 0.72
CA LYS A 26 30.82 -16.87 1.15
C LYS A 26 29.74 -17.20 2.19
N ASN A 27 29.33 -16.23 3.00
CA ASN A 27 28.37 -16.43 4.11
C ASN A 27 27.07 -15.64 3.90
N ARG A 28 26.68 -15.41 2.64
CA ARG A 28 25.58 -14.51 2.27
C ARG A 28 24.28 -14.82 3.01
N GLU A 29 23.90 -16.09 3.07
CA GLU A 29 22.69 -16.53 3.75
C GLU A 29 22.72 -16.24 5.25
N LYS A 30 23.82 -16.61 5.92
CA LYS A 30 24.02 -16.35 7.35
C LYS A 30 23.96 -14.85 7.67
N VAL A 31 24.63 -14.03 6.87
CA VAL A 31 24.62 -12.57 7.01
C VAL A 31 23.21 -12.01 6.81
N ASN A 32 22.47 -12.50 5.80
CA ASN A 32 21.10 -12.09 5.54
C ASN A 32 20.16 -12.49 6.68
N LEU A 33 20.32 -13.69 7.24
CA LEU A 33 19.52 -14.17 8.37
C LEU A 33 19.76 -13.31 9.62
N ILE A 34 21.01 -12.95 9.92
CA ILE A 34 21.35 -12.06 11.04
C ILE A 34 20.70 -10.69 10.84
N LYS A 35 20.79 -10.12 9.62
CA LYS A 35 20.14 -8.85 9.29
C LYS A 35 18.62 -8.93 9.43
N LYS A 36 18.01 -10.02 8.96
CA LYS A 36 16.58 -10.28 9.09
C LYS A 36 16.16 -10.32 10.56
N ARG A 37 16.85 -11.10 11.39
CA ARG A 37 16.60 -11.15 12.84
C ARG A 37 16.73 -9.78 13.51
N ALA A 38 17.71 -8.97 13.11
CA ALA A 38 17.88 -7.62 13.64
C ALA A 38 16.71 -6.69 13.24
N TYR A 39 16.19 -6.84 12.02
CA TYR A 39 15.02 -6.13 11.53
C TYR A 39 13.75 -6.54 12.30
N ASP A 40 13.51 -7.85 12.40
CA ASP A 40 12.31 -8.43 13.03
C ASP A 40 12.22 -8.07 14.52
N LYS A 41 13.35 -7.91 15.22
CA LYS A 41 13.39 -7.47 16.62
C LYS A 41 13.04 -5.99 16.82
N LYS A 42 13.23 -5.14 15.80
CA LYS A 42 13.04 -3.67 15.90
C LYS A 42 12.41 -3.09 14.63
N PRO A 43 11.23 -3.58 14.21
CA PRO A 43 10.63 -3.19 12.93
C PRO A 43 10.32 -1.70 12.88
N GLU A 44 9.82 -1.12 13.98
CA GLU A 44 9.48 0.30 14.08
C GLU A 44 10.68 1.21 13.77
N LYS A 45 11.86 0.89 14.34
CA LYS A 45 13.12 1.64 14.11
C LYS A 45 13.50 1.66 12.63
N TYR A 46 13.46 0.50 11.96
CA TYR A 46 13.88 0.43 10.56
C TYR A 46 12.85 1.05 9.61
N GLU A 47 11.55 0.96 9.94
CA GLU A 47 10.51 1.66 9.20
C GLU A 47 10.63 3.19 9.33
N GLU A 48 10.99 3.69 10.51
CA GLU A 48 11.28 5.12 10.71
C GLU A 48 12.49 5.58 9.90
N ILE A 49 13.59 4.82 9.94
CA ILE A 49 14.79 5.11 9.13
C ILE A 49 14.44 5.11 7.64
N ARG A 50 13.64 4.14 7.16
CA ARG A 50 13.21 4.07 5.77
C ARG A 50 12.33 5.26 5.39
N ARG A 51 11.38 5.64 6.25
CA ARG A 51 10.53 6.82 6.06
C ARG A 51 11.36 8.10 5.98
N GLU A 52 12.30 8.28 6.90
CA GLU A 52 13.15 9.46 6.95
C GLU A 52 14.08 9.56 5.73
N TRP A 53 14.66 8.42 5.30
CA TRP A 53 15.46 8.38 4.08
C TRP A 53 14.61 8.75 2.85
N ALA A 54 13.39 8.19 2.74
CA ALA A 54 12.48 8.51 1.64
C ALA A 54 12.04 9.99 1.65
N ARG A 55 11.85 10.58 2.84
CA ARG A 55 11.51 11.99 3.01
C ARG A 55 12.66 12.91 2.58
N LYS A 56 13.90 12.54 2.88
CA LYS A 56 15.11 13.28 2.48
C LYS A 56 15.48 13.08 1.00
N ASN A 57 15.09 11.95 0.41
CA ASN A 57 15.48 11.56 -0.96
C ASN A 57 14.27 11.43 -1.89
N LYS A 58 13.28 12.33 -1.77
CA LYS A 58 12.02 12.28 -2.54
C LYS A 58 12.24 12.13 -4.04
N GLU A 59 13.19 12.88 -4.61
CA GLU A 59 13.47 12.85 -6.04
C GLU A 59 14.05 11.50 -6.50
N LYS A 60 15.00 10.93 -5.74
CA LYS A 60 15.55 9.60 -6.03
C LYS A 60 14.46 8.53 -5.97
N VAL A 61 13.58 8.60 -4.98
CA VAL A 61 12.43 7.69 -4.87
C VAL A 61 11.50 7.85 -6.08
N ARG A 62 11.19 9.10 -6.48
CA ARG A 62 10.34 9.38 -7.64
C ARG A 62 10.97 8.87 -8.93
N ALA A 63 12.25 9.13 -9.16
CA ALA A 63 13.00 8.69 -10.33
C ALA A 63 13.06 7.16 -10.42
N SER A 64 13.37 6.49 -9.30
CA SER A 64 13.37 5.03 -9.21
C SER A 64 11.99 4.44 -9.53
N ARG A 65 10.90 4.99 -8.95
CA ARG A 65 9.53 4.58 -9.26
C ARG A 65 9.17 4.80 -10.72
N LYS A 66 9.56 5.94 -11.31
CA LYS A 66 9.35 6.24 -12.73
C LYS A 66 10.05 5.21 -13.61
N ARG A 67 11.33 4.93 -13.35
CA ARG A 67 12.14 3.94 -14.07
C ARG A 67 11.54 2.53 -13.94
N TRP A 68 11.12 2.14 -12.74
CA TRP A 68 10.48 0.85 -12.55
C TRP A 68 9.18 0.73 -13.36
N ARG A 69 8.33 1.77 -13.35
CA ARG A 69 7.09 1.79 -14.15
C ARG A 69 7.36 1.72 -15.65
N SER A 70 8.37 2.43 -16.16
CA SER A 70 8.69 2.39 -17.58
C SER A 70 9.21 1.01 -18.02
N LEU A 71 10.07 0.40 -17.21
CA LEU A 71 10.60 -0.95 -17.48
C LEU A 71 9.54 -2.05 -17.30
N ASN A 72 8.51 -1.81 -16.49
CA ASN A 72 7.46 -2.79 -16.20
C ASN A 72 6.10 -2.37 -16.81
N ALA A 73 6.11 -1.55 -17.86
CA ALA A 73 4.88 -0.99 -18.42
C ALA A 73 3.93 -2.09 -18.92
N GLU A 74 4.46 -3.15 -19.54
CA GLU A 74 3.67 -4.29 -19.99
C GLU A 74 3.00 -5.03 -18.83
N LYS A 75 3.75 -5.32 -17.76
CA LYS A 75 3.22 -5.94 -16.54
C LYS A 75 2.08 -5.11 -15.94
N LEU A 76 2.22 -3.78 -15.95
CA LEU A 76 1.15 -2.88 -15.48
C LEU A 76 -0.08 -2.95 -16.39
N ARG A 77 0.10 -2.95 -17.72
CA ARG A 77 -1.00 -3.13 -18.68
C ARG A 77 -1.73 -4.46 -18.48
N GLN A 78 -1.01 -5.55 -18.23
CA GLN A 78 -1.59 -6.86 -17.94
C GLN A 78 -2.45 -6.83 -16.67
N ILE A 79 -1.92 -6.23 -15.58
CA ILE A 79 -2.66 -6.06 -14.32
C ILE A 79 -3.93 -5.23 -14.55
N ASP A 80 -3.85 -4.13 -15.29
CA ASP A 80 -5.01 -3.29 -15.61
C ASP A 80 -6.04 -4.00 -16.49
N SER A 81 -5.59 -4.81 -17.45
CA SER A 81 -6.47 -5.66 -18.27
C SER A 81 -7.24 -6.66 -17.40
N ILE A 82 -6.55 -7.35 -16.50
CA ILE A 82 -7.15 -8.30 -15.55
C ILE A 82 -8.15 -7.59 -14.64
N ARG A 83 -7.81 -6.40 -14.13
CA ARG A 83 -8.70 -5.59 -13.28
C ARG A 83 -9.98 -5.19 -14.02
N ARG A 84 -9.86 -4.73 -15.27
CA ARG A 84 -11.01 -4.40 -16.12
C ARG A 84 -11.88 -5.62 -16.38
N SER A 85 -11.28 -6.74 -16.78
CA SER A 85 -12.00 -7.99 -17.02
C SER A 85 -12.78 -8.45 -15.78
N ARG A 86 -12.13 -8.43 -14.60
CA ARG A 86 -12.78 -8.76 -13.32
C ARG A 86 -13.98 -7.85 -13.03
N LYS A 87 -13.85 -6.55 -13.26
CA LYS A 87 -14.95 -5.59 -13.08
C LYS A 87 -16.11 -5.90 -14.04
N THR A 88 -15.81 -6.12 -15.32
CA THR A 88 -16.83 -6.44 -16.34
C THR A 88 -17.57 -7.74 -16.01
N LYS A 89 -16.85 -8.79 -15.59
CA LYS A 89 -17.46 -10.07 -15.19
C LYS A 89 -18.39 -9.97 -13.97
N ARG A 90 -18.34 -8.88 -13.20
CA ARG A 90 -19.24 -8.62 -12.08
C ARG A 90 -20.47 -7.81 -12.46
N LYS A 91 -20.61 -7.38 -13.72
CA LYS A 91 -21.85 -6.79 -14.21
C LYS A 91 -22.84 -7.93 -14.55
N PRO A 92 -23.99 -8.03 -13.87
CA PRO A 92 -25.04 -8.97 -14.24
C PRO A 92 -25.69 -8.59 -15.58
N ALA A 93 -26.47 -9.50 -16.17
CA ALA A 93 -27.14 -9.28 -17.46
C ALA A 93 -28.12 -8.09 -17.44
N TRP A 94 -28.72 -7.80 -16.28
CA TRP A 94 -29.62 -6.67 -16.07
C TRP A 94 -28.91 -5.36 -15.73
N PHE A 95 -27.57 -5.33 -15.66
CA PHE A 95 -26.82 -4.10 -15.43
C PHE A 95 -27.18 -3.07 -16.50
N GLY A 96 -27.62 -1.89 -16.08
CA GLY A 96 -28.25 -0.94 -16.99
C GLY A 96 -27.93 0.52 -16.72
N GLU A 97 -28.81 1.38 -17.22
CA GLU A 97 -28.72 2.84 -17.12
C GLU A 97 -28.69 3.32 -15.68
N LEU A 98 -29.58 2.81 -14.82
CA LEU A 98 -29.65 3.18 -13.41
C LEU A 98 -28.33 2.88 -12.68
N ASP A 99 -27.68 1.74 -12.96
CA ASP A 99 -26.39 1.41 -12.36
C ASP A 99 -25.31 2.42 -12.77
N ASN A 100 -25.26 2.78 -14.05
CA ASN A 100 -24.31 3.78 -14.55
C ASN A 100 -24.57 5.15 -13.93
N PHE A 101 -25.84 5.56 -13.82
CA PHE A 101 -26.25 6.81 -13.19
C PHE A 101 -25.79 6.86 -11.72
N VAL A 102 -26.13 5.85 -10.92
CA VAL A 102 -25.73 5.80 -9.50
C VAL A 102 -24.22 5.80 -9.32
N ILE A 103 -23.47 5.10 -10.18
CA ILE A 103 -22.00 5.12 -10.14
C ILE A 103 -21.46 6.52 -10.46
N ALA A 104 -22.03 7.21 -11.45
CA ALA A 104 -21.63 8.57 -11.81
C ALA A 104 -21.92 9.56 -10.67
N GLU A 105 -23.12 9.50 -10.09
CA GLU A 105 -23.53 10.33 -8.95
C GLU A 105 -22.66 10.06 -7.72
N ALA A 106 -22.25 8.80 -7.49
CA ALA A 106 -21.32 8.48 -6.41
C ALA A 106 -19.95 9.18 -6.57
N TYR A 107 -19.46 9.38 -7.80
CA TYR A 107 -18.24 10.15 -8.04
C TYR A 107 -18.44 11.65 -7.78
N SER A 108 -19.60 12.21 -8.12
CA SER A 108 -19.96 13.60 -7.79
C SER A 108 -20.01 13.79 -6.28
N LEU A 109 -20.73 12.90 -5.57
CA LEU A 109 -20.85 12.91 -4.12
C LEU A 109 -19.50 12.77 -3.41
N ALA A 110 -18.57 11.98 -3.96
CA ALA A 110 -17.21 11.88 -3.40
C ALA A 110 -16.49 13.24 -3.41
N LYS A 111 -16.59 13.99 -4.51
CA LYS A 111 -15.99 15.33 -4.61
C LYS A 111 -16.67 16.33 -3.67
N GLU A 112 -17.99 16.30 -3.58
CA GLU A 112 -18.75 17.17 -2.67
C GLU A 112 -18.38 16.94 -1.21
N ARG A 113 -18.26 15.67 -0.80
CA ARG A 113 -17.82 15.32 0.56
C ARG A 113 -16.37 15.72 0.83
N GLU A 114 -15.49 15.59 -0.16
CA GLU A 114 -14.11 16.07 -0.05
C GLU A 114 -14.07 17.59 0.12
N ALA A 115 -14.84 18.34 -0.66
CA ALA A 115 -14.96 19.79 -0.52
C ALA A 115 -15.53 20.22 0.84
N ALA A 116 -16.55 19.51 1.34
CA ALA A 116 -17.22 19.85 2.60
C ALA A 116 -16.41 19.49 3.85
N SER A 117 -15.64 18.40 3.82
CA SER A 117 -14.93 17.88 5.00
C SER A 117 -13.42 18.12 4.99
N GLY A 118 -12.83 18.45 3.85
CA GLY A 118 -11.38 18.52 3.66
C GLY A 118 -10.67 17.15 3.67
N LEU A 119 -11.43 16.04 3.65
CA LEU A 119 -10.88 14.68 3.62
C LEU A 119 -11.15 14.05 2.26
N PRO A 120 -10.19 13.30 1.68
CA PRO A 120 -10.41 12.63 0.40
C PRO A 120 -11.45 11.50 0.53
N TYR A 121 -12.41 11.46 -0.38
CA TYR A 121 -13.40 10.38 -0.52
C TYR A 121 -13.20 9.61 -1.83
N GLU A 122 -13.51 8.31 -1.81
CA GLU A 122 -13.42 7.44 -2.98
C GLU A 122 -14.74 6.63 -3.12
N VAL A 123 -15.10 6.29 -4.36
CA VAL A 123 -16.17 5.33 -4.65
C VAL A 123 -15.63 3.92 -4.48
N ASP A 124 -16.32 3.10 -3.69
CA ASP A 124 -15.98 1.70 -3.44
C ASP A 124 -17.22 0.80 -3.54
N HIS A 125 -17.02 -0.52 -3.49
CA HIS A 125 -18.07 -1.51 -3.42
C HIS A 125 -18.38 -1.90 -1.96
N LEU A 126 -19.64 -2.04 -1.56
CA LEU A 126 -20.01 -2.58 -0.23
C LEU A 126 -19.39 -3.97 -0.03
N VAL A 127 -19.74 -4.91 -0.90
CA VAL A 127 -19.10 -6.21 -1.03
C VAL A 127 -18.04 -6.13 -2.13
N PRO A 128 -16.75 -6.40 -1.86
CA PRO A 128 -15.68 -6.31 -2.85
C PRO A 128 -15.98 -7.13 -4.11
N LEU A 129 -15.65 -6.60 -5.30
CA LEU A 129 -15.83 -7.32 -6.56
C LEU A 129 -15.00 -8.61 -6.63
N ILE A 130 -13.91 -8.67 -5.86
CA ILE A 130 -13.02 -9.81 -5.75
C ILE A 130 -12.62 -9.94 -4.28
N SER A 131 -13.07 -11.02 -3.65
CA SER A 131 -12.68 -11.41 -2.31
C SER A 131 -12.64 -12.93 -2.22
N GLU A 132 -11.88 -13.45 -1.26
CA GLU A 132 -11.65 -14.87 -1.05
C GLU A 132 -12.94 -15.62 -0.69
N LYS A 133 -13.77 -15.04 0.19
CA LYS A 133 -14.97 -15.72 0.74
C LYS A 133 -16.24 -15.45 -0.05
N ALA A 134 -16.45 -14.21 -0.49
CA ALA A 134 -17.66 -13.81 -1.23
C ALA A 134 -17.35 -12.58 -2.07
N SER A 135 -17.89 -12.50 -3.29
CA SER A 135 -17.68 -11.38 -4.20
C SER A 135 -19.00 -10.70 -4.56
N GLY A 136 -19.01 -9.37 -4.55
CA GLY A 136 -20.16 -8.56 -4.92
C GLY A 136 -20.29 -8.32 -6.43
N LEU A 137 -21.47 -7.85 -6.83
CA LEU A 137 -21.75 -7.42 -8.20
C LEU A 137 -21.37 -5.94 -8.40
N HIS A 138 -21.04 -5.56 -9.62
CA HIS A 138 -20.77 -4.17 -9.96
C HIS A 138 -22.09 -3.49 -10.34
N VAL A 139 -22.91 -3.14 -9.35
CA VAL A 139 -24.30 -2.64 -9.49
C VAL A 139 -24.57 -1.52 -8.49
N ALA A 140 -25.60 -0.70 -8.73
CA ALA A 140 -26.00 0.44 -7.91
C ALA A 140 -26.10 0.12 -6.42
N GLY A 141 -26.80 -0.96 -6.07
CA GLY A 141 -27.00 -1.40 -4.68
C GLY A 141 -25.73 -1.88 -3.98
N ASN A 142 -24.61 -2.02 -4.69
CA ASN A 142 -23.31 -2.38 -4.14
C ASN A 142 -22.31 -1.22 -4.14
N ILE A 143 -22.72 0.03 -4.42
CA ILE A 143 -21.85 1.20 -4.42
C ILE A 143 -21.90 1.92 -3.06
N GLN A 144 -20.75 2.40 -2.61
CA GLN A 144 -20.64 3.30 -1.47
C GLN A 144 -19.61 4.41 -1.71
N VAL A 145 -19.80 5.55 -1.05
CA VAL A 145 -18.82 6.64 -0.99
C VAL A 145 -18.23 6.66 0.42
N ILE A 146 -16.91 6.47 0.51
CA ILE A 146 -16.20 6.19 1.76
C ILE A 146 -14.90 7.01 1.84
N PRO A 147 -14.44 7.48 3.01
CA PRO A 147 -13.15 8.15 3.12
C PRO A 147 -12.01 7.28 2.58
N ALA A 148 -11.09 7.86 1.80
CA ALA A 148 -10.02 7.12 1.12
C ALA A 148 -9.17 6.30 2.11
N LYS A 149 -8.94 6.82 3.33
CA LYS A 149 -8.26 6.10 4.41
C LYS A 149 -8.98 4.80 4.78
N LEU A 150 -10.30 4.86 4.96
CA LEU A 150 -11.11 3.69 5.27
C LEU A 150 -11.21 2.74 4.08
N ASN A 151 -11.28 3.27 2.84
CA ASN A 151 -11.23 2.44 1.63
C ASN A 151 -9.95 1.58 1.58
N ARG A 152 -8.79 2.17 1.91
CA ARG A 152 -7.51 1.43 2.00
C ARG A 152 -7.52 0.39 3.13
N ILE A 153 -8.17 0.68 4.26
CA ILE A 153 -8.37 -0.27 5.36
C ILE A 153 -9.37 -1.37 4.98
N LYS A 154 -10.34 -1.09 4.12
CA LYS A 154 -11.27 -2.11 3.63
C LYS A 154 -10.59 -3.02 2.60
N GLY A 155 -10.07 -2.46 1.51
CA GLY A 155 -9.51 -3.23 0.41
C GLY A 155 -10.48 -4.32 -0.05
N ASN A 156 -9.99 -5.55 -0.18
CA ASN A 156 -10.79 -6.71 -0.57
C ASN A 156 -11.38 -7.48 0.64
N ARG A 157 -11.36 -6.92 1.85
CA ARG A 157 -11.94 -7.57 3.03
C ARG A 157 -13.46 -7.40 3.03
N LEU A 158 -14.15 -8.39 3.59
CA LEU A 158 -15.60 -8.33 3.86
C LEU A 158 -15.86 -7.59 5.17
N ILE A 159 -15.53 -6.30 5.19
CA ILE A 159 -15.85 -5.36 6.28
C ILE A 159 -16.53 -4.15 5.67
N MET A 160 -17.39 -3.46 6.44
CA MET A 160 -18.14 -2.30 5.95
C MET A 160 -19.00 -2.66 4.71
N THR A 161 -19.69 -3.79 4.80
CA THR A 161 -20.48 -4.37 3.70
C THR A 161 -21.93 -3.92 3.72
N THR A 162 -22.34 -3.14 4.72
CA THR A 162 -23.68 -2.54 4.80
C THR A 162 -23.60 -1.01 4.67
N PRO A 163 -24.67 -0.36 4.15
CA PRO A 163 -24.68 1.08 3.97
C PRO A 163 -24.31 1.82 5.25
N LEU A 164 -23.37 2.77 5.14
CA LEU A 164 -22.89 3.63 6.23
C LEU A 164 -22.22 2.91 7.41
N GLU A 165 -21.96 1.61 7.34
CA GLU A 165 -21.28 0.86 8.40
C GLU A 165 -19.88 1.41 8.71
N TRP A 166 -19.22 1.97 7.70
CA TRP A 166 -17.91 2.62 7.83
C TRP A 166 -17.92 3.80 8.83
N LEU A 167 -19.07 4.41 9.14
CA LEU A 167 -19.18 5.48 10.15
C LEU A 167 -18.75 5.00 11.53
N LYS A 168 -19.01 3.72 11.86
CA LYS A 168 -18.55 3.12 13.12
C LYS A 168 -17.02 3.20 13.25
N TYR A 169 -16.30 3.09 12.12
CA TYR A 169 -14.84 3.14 12.06
C TYR A 169 -14.29 4.58 12.07
N CYS A 170 -15.11 5.58 11.74
CA CYS A 170 -14.74 6.99 11.93
C CYS A 170 -14.68 7.36 13.42
N GLN A 171 -15.66 6.90 14.21
CA GLN A 171 -15.74 7.17 15.64
C GLN A 171 -14.65 6.45 16.45
N ILE A 172 -14.23 5.27 15.99
CA ILE A 172 -13.13 4.49 16.60
C ILE A 172 -11.75 5.10 16.28
N GLY A 173 -11.67 6.02 15.33
CA GLY A 173 -10.45 6.74 14.95
C GLY A 173 -9.82 7.60 16.05
N THR A 174 -10.52 7.81 17.16
CA THR A 174 -10.01 8.48 18.37
C THR A 174 -9.45 7.49 19.41
N GLN A 175 -9.66 6.17 19.29
CA GLN A 175 -9.28 5.22 20.36
C GLN A 175 -8.53 3.93 19.97
N VAL A 176 -8.45 3.48 18.71
CA VAL A 176 -7.70 2.22 18.44
C VAL A 176 -6.24 2.49 18.08
N VAL A 177 -5.49 2.78 19.14
CA VAL A 177 -4.08 2.47 19.26
C VAL A 177 -3.96 0.95 19.46
N ARG A 178 -3.15 0.29 18.63
CA ARG A 178 -2.50 -1.02 18.84
C ARG A 178 -3.39 -2.17 19.36
N GLY A 179 -3.53 -3.19 18.52
CA GLY A 179 -3.68 -4.58 18.98
C GLY A 179 -4.84 -5.32 18.35
N ALA A 180 -4.51 -6.25 17.46
CA ALA A 180 -5.23 -7.51 17.35
C ALA A 180 -4.25 -8.52 16.74
N ALA A 181 -4.18 -9.67 17.42
CA ALA A 181 -3.19 -10.74 17.30
C ALA A 181 -3.22 -11.50 15.97
#